data_AF-A0A7W1I559-F1
#
_entry.id   AF-A0A7W1I559-F1
#
_cell.length_a   1.000
_cell.length_b   1.000
_cell.length_c   1.000
_cell.angle_alpha   90.00
_cell.angle_beta   90.00
_cell.angle_gamma   90.00
#
_symmetry.space_group_name_H-M   'P 1'
#
loop_
_entity.id
_entity.type
_entity.pdbx_description
1 polymer ?
#
loop_
_entity_poly.entity_id
_entity_poly.type
_entity_poly.pdbx_seq_one_letter_code
_entity_poly.pdbx_strand_id
1 'polypeptide(L)'
;MPRVAVLVSGLALVLAGWLAVGWATNTNAQDAALAEHPLVGAWVIDVDADDPENPPALAIFHDDGTYLQSDPDGANGVGTWEPTGATTAALTILFHGLDENDAFGGTTTVRATVEVDDAAGTLTAEYTIDNLGPDVTASGEIGPGTATAERIAVEPMGTPVMSIAEAFAGAEGTPAP
;
A
#
# COMPACT_ATOMS: atom_id res chain seq x y z
N MET A 1 -46.07 -43.04 -20.31
CA MET A 1 -45.37 -41.76 -20.47
C MET A 1 -44.98 -41.15 -19.10
N PRO A 2 -43.89 -41.61 -18.44
CA PRO A 2 -43.27 -40.80 -17.37
C PRO A 2 -41.73 -40.74 -17.39
N ARG A 3 -41.06 -41.27 -18.42
CA ARG A 3 -39.59 -41.46 -18.40
C ARG A 3 -38.76 -40.32 -18.98
N VAL A 4 -39.40 -39.34 -19.63
CA VAL A 4 -38.68 -38.23 -20.30
C VAL A 4 -38.49 -37.02 -19.38
N ALA A 5 -39.30 -36.88 -18.31
CA ALA A 5 -39.26 -35.72 -17.42
C ALA A 5 -38.12 -35.73 -16.39
N VAL A 6 -37.44 -36.86 -16.17
CA VAL A 6 -36.39 -36.97 -15.12
C VAL A 6 -35.00 -36.58 -15.64
N LEU A 7 -34.77 -36.63 -16.95
CA LEU A 7 -33.44 -36.35 -17.52
C LEU A 7 -33.15 -34.85 -17.73
N VAL A 8 -34.17 -34.00 -17.74
CA VAL A 8 -33.99 -32.55 -17.94
C VAL A 8 -33.59 -31.83 -16.64
N SER A 9 -33.96 -32.37 -15.47
CA SER A 9 -33.69 -31.73 -14.18
C SER A 9 -32.27 -31.95 -13.64
N GLY A 10 -31.54 -32.96 -14.13
CA GLY A 10 -30.15 -33.20 -13.73
C GLY A 10 -29.14 -32.25 -14.38
N LEU A 11 -29.40 -31.80 -15.62
CA LEU A 11 -28.48 -30.94 -16.37
C LEU A 11 -28.55 -29.47 -15.92
N ALA A 12 -29.71 -29.03 -15.40
CA ALA A 12 -29.91 -27.66 -14.91
C ALA A 12 -29.12 -27.37 -13.62
N LEU A 13 -28.90 -28.37 -12.76
CA LEU A 13 -28.15 -28.18 -11.50
C LEU A 13 -26.64 -28.20 -11.69
N VAL A 14 -26.11 -28.87 -12.72
CA VAL A 14 -24.67 -28.85 -13.04
C VAL A 14 -24.28 -27.54 -13.73
N LEU A 15 -25.16 -26.97 -14.56
CA LEU A 15 -24.93 -25.66 -15.19
C LEU A 15 -25.04 -24.48 -14.21
N ALA A 16 -25.87 -24.58 -13.16
CA ALA A 16 -25.95 -23.54 -12.13
C ALA A 16 -24.73 -23.54 -11.19
N GLY A 17 -24.10 -24.70 -10.96
CA GLY A 17 -22.91 -24.82 -10.11
C GLY A 17 -21.63 -24.23 -10.71
N TRP A 18 -21.55 -24.12 -12.04
CA TRP A 18 -20.39 -23.55 -12.73
C TRP A 18 -20.40 -22.02 -12.83
N LEU A 19 -21.55 -21.37 -12.63
CA LEU A 19 -21.68 -19.92 -12.69
C LEU A 19 -21.29 -19.19 -11.38
N ALA A 20 -21.06 -19.92 -10.29
CA ALA A 20 -20.78 -19.33 -8.98
C ALA A 20 -19.29 -19.27 -8.60
N VAL A 21 -18.37 -19.83 -9.40
CA VAL A 21 -16.94 -19.92 -9.06
C VAL A 21 -16.06 -18.96 -9.89
N GLY A 22 -16.65 -18.12 -10.75
CA GLY A 22 -15.91 -17.43 -11.80
C GLY A 22 -15.55 -15.96 -11.57
N TRP A 23 -15.81 -15.34 -10.41
CA TRP A 23 -15.74 -13.87 -10.28
C TRP A 23 -14.82 -13.39 -9.16
N ALA A 24 -13.78 -14.16 -8.81
CA ALA A 24 -12.57 -13.54 -8.30
C ALA A 24 -11.80 -12.98 -9.51
N THR A 25 -12.23 -11.81 -9.99
CA THR A 25 -11.39 -11.02 -10.89
C THR A 25 -10.19 -10.58 -10.07
N ASN A 26 -9.08 -11.31 -10.20
CA ASN A 26 -7.79 -10.72 -9.87
C ASN A 26 -7.62 -9.53 -10.81
N THR A 27 -7.88 -8.32 -10.29
CA THR A 27 -7.55 -7.09 -10.99
C THR A 27 -6.05 -7.16 -11.29
N ASN A 28 -5.71 -7.22 -12.57
CA ASN A 28 -4.32 -7.08 -13.01
C ASN A 28 -4.05 -5.58 -13.15
N ALA A 29 -2.82 -5.17 -12.85
CA ALA A 29 -2.29 -3.80 -12.87
C ALA A 29 -2.29 -3.12 -14.27
N GLN A 30 -3.33 -3.29 -15.10
CA GLN A 30 -3.33 -2.92 -16.52
C GLN A 30 -4.66 -2.33 -17.03
N ASP A 31 -5.47 -1.71 -16.17
CA ASP A 31 -6.60 -0.89 -16.65
C ASP A 31 -6.17 0.56 -16.89
N ALA A 32 -6.34 1.02 -18.13
CA ALA A 32 -5.68 2.18 -18.73
C ALA A 32 -6.19 3.58 -18.27
N ALA A 33 -6.70 3.72 -17.05
CA ALA A 33 -7.28 4.99 -16.57
C ALA A 33 -6.85 5.41 -15.14
N LEU A 34 -5.77 4.85 -14.60
CA LEU A 34 -5.29 5.25 -13.26
C LEU A 34 -4.50 6.56 -13.27
N ALA A 35 -3.86 6.92 -14.39
CA ALA A 35 -3.04 8.13 -14.50
C ALA A 35 -3.77 9.44 -14.18
N GLU A 36 -5.10 9.47 -14.33
CA GLU A 36 -5.92 10.64 -14.01
C GLU A 36 -6.47 10.63 -12.58
N HIS A 37 -6.29 9.54 -11.82
CA HIS A 37 -6.81 9.43 -10.47
C HIS A 37 -5.98 10.32 -9.52
N PRO A 38 -6.62 11.12 -8.65
CA PRO A 38 -5.92 12.06 -7.77
C PRO A 38 -4.94 11.39 -6.81
N LEU A 39 -5.08 10.09 -6.53
CA LEU A 39 -4.13 9.38 -5.67
C LEU A 39 -2.72 9.25 -6.28
N VAL A 40 -2.59 9.26 -7.61
CA VAL A 40 -1.29 9.13 -8.29
C VAL A 40 -0.34 10.25 -7.87
N GLY A 41 0.89 9.86 -7.53
CA GLY A 41 1.95 10.79 -7.10
C GLY A 41 2.72 10.31 -5.88
N ALA A 42 3.56 11.19 -5.35
CA ALA A 42 4.40 10.93 -4.18
C ALA A 42 3.84 11.65 -2.94
N TRP A 43 3.97 11.01 -1.78
CA TRP A 43 3.32 11.38 -0.53
C TRP A 43 4.24 11.22 0.68
N VAL A 44 4.10 12.10 1.66
CA VAL A 44 4.64 11.96 3.02
C VAL A 44 3.52 11.43 3.90
N ILE A 45 3.63 10.18 4.36
CA ILE A 45 2.58 9.49 5.11
C ILE A 45 2.94 9.47 6.59
N ASP A 46 2.04 9.98 7.41
CA ASP A 46 2.02 9.75 8.85
C ASP A 46 1.10 8.57 9.16
N VAL A 47 1.69 7.45 9.61
CA VAL A 47 0.98 6.20 9.92
C VAL A 47 0.49 6.15 11.37
N ASP A 48 0.84 7.12 12.20
CA ASP A 48 0.35 7.25 13.58
C ASP A 48 0.27 8.73 13.98
N ALA A 49 -0.80 9.39 13.55
CA ALA A 49 -1.01 10.82 13.81
C ALA A 49 -1.16 11.17 15.31
N ASP A 50 -1.36 10.16 16.18
CA ASP A 50 -1.44 10.35 17.63
C ASP A 50 -0.04 10.35 18.29
N ASP A 51 0.99 9.84 17.61
CA ASP A 51 2.38 9.87 18.04
C ASP A 51 3.22 10.86 17.22
N PRO A 52 3.41 12.10 17.69
CA PRO A 52 4.20 13.11 16.97
C PRO A 52 5.69 12.78 16.90
N GLU A 53 6.17 11.77 17.64
CA GLU A 53 7.56 11.29 17.54
C GLU A 53 7.73 10.24 16.42
N ASN A 54 6.64 9.73 15.84
CA ASN A 54 6.70 8.78 14.74
C ASN A 54 7.14 9.51 13.45
N PRO A 55 8.34 9.21 12.92
CA PRO A 55 8.77 9.80 11.67
C PRO A 55 7.87 9.35 10.50
N PRO A 56 7.56 10.22 9.53
CA PRO A 56 6.68 9.86 8.42
C PRO A 56 7.38 8.95 7.40
N ALA A 57 6.61 8.08 6.76
CA ALA A 57 7.03 7.29 5.62
C ALA A 57 6.97 8.10 4.31
N LEU A 58 7.72 7.66 3.31
CA LEU A 58 7.65 8.19 1.95
C LEU A 58 7.02 7.16 1.04
N ALA A 59 6.01 7.55 0.26
CA ALA A 59 5.28 6.64 -0.59
C ALA A 59 5.02 7.18 -1.99
N ILE A 60 4.81 6.28 -2.95
CA ILE A 60 4.45 6.58 -4.32
C ILE A 60 3.29 5.67 -4.75
N PHE A 61 2.21 6.28 -5.23
CA PHE A 61 1.15 5.60 -5.97
C PHE A 61 1.41 5.80 -7.46
N HIS A 62 1.75 4.72 -8.16
CA HIS A 62 2.01 4.74 -9.58
C HIS A 62 0.72 4.65 -10.39
N ASP A 63 0.74 5.20 -11.60
CA ASP A 63 -0.37 5.19 -12.57
C ASP A 63 -0.60 3.83 -13.23
N ASP A 64 0.17 2.82 -12.88
CA ASP A 64 -0.06 1.42 -13.26
C ASP A 64 -0.72 0.61 -12.14
N GLY A 65 -1.06 1.25 -11.01
CA GLY A 65 -1.68 0.57 -9.86
C GLY A 65 -0.67 -0.07 -8.92
N THR A 66 0.63 0.14 -9.11
CA THR A 66 1.66 -0.27 -8.15
C THR A 66 1.86 0.78 -7.04
N TYR A 67 2.35 0.32 -5.90
CA TYR A 67 2.65 1.14 -4.74
C TYR A 67 4.04 0.81 -4.19
N LEU A 68 4.78 1.85 -3.80
CA LEU A 68 6.05 1.73 -3.11
C LEU A 68 6.03 2.61 -1.86
N GLN A 69 6.56 2.10 -0.75
CA GLN A 69 6.76 2.85 0.48
C GLN A 69 8.15 2.57 1.06
N SER A 70 8.76 3.60 1.63
CA SER A 70 9.97 3.52 2.43
C SER A 70 9.68 4.09 3.80
N ASP A 71 9.88 3.27 4.82
CA ASP A 71 9.70 3.65 6.22
C ASP A 71 11.03 4.16 6.81
N PRO A 72 10.96 5.01 7.85
CA PRO A 72 12.16 5.57 8.48
C PRO A 72 13.08 4.56 9.17
N ASP A 73 12.54 3.39 9.54
CA ASP A 73 13.29 2.26 10.07
C ASP A 73 14.04 1.46 8.99
N GLY A 74 13.87 1.83 7.71
CA GLY A 74 14.46 1.16 6.56
C GLY A 74 13.60 0.03 5.99
N ALA A 75 12.42 -0.24 6.56
CA ALA A 75 11.47 -1.16 5.96
C ALA A 75 10.96 -0.59 4.62
N ASN A 76 10.74 -1.49 3.66
CA ASN A 76 10.21 -1.12 2.35
C ASN A 76 8.93 -1.90 2.10
N GLY A 77 7.87 -1.16 1.79
CA GLY A 77 6.58 -1.70 1.43
C GLY A 77 6.42 -1.76 -0.08
N VAL A 78 5.96 -2.89 -0.60
CA VAL A 78 5.60 -3.03 -2.02
C VAL A 78 4.16 -3.50 -2.10
N GLY A 79 3.38 -2.85 -2.96
CA GLY A 79 1.94 -3.08 -2.99
C GLY A 79 1.28 -2.81 -4.33
N THR A 80 -0.04 -2.93 -4.31
CA THR A 80 -0.93 -2.60 -5.42
C THR A 80 -2.15 -1.87 -4.90
N TRP A 81 -2.70 -0.99 -5.71
CA TRP A 81 -3.91 -0.23 -5.41
C TRP A 81 -4.85 -0.19 -6.61
N GLU A 82 -6.14 0.02 -6.33
CA GLU A 82 -7.15 0.25 -7.36
C GLU A 82 -8.17 1.30 -6.88
N PRO A 83 -8.69 2.16 -7.79
CA PRO A 83 -9.77 3.09 -7.47
C PRO A 83 -11.03 2.33 -7.11
N THR A 84 -11.68 2.76 -6.02
CA THR A 84 -13.03 2.34 -5.64
C THR A 84 -14.07 3.42 -5.93
N GLY A 85 -13.61 4.61 -6.34
CA GLY A 85 -14.42 5.79 -6.65
C GLY A 85 -13.56 6.87 -7.32
N ALA A 86 -14.11 8.08 -7.45
CA ALA A 86 -13.38 9.21 -8.06
C ALA A 86 -12.27 9.78 -7.15
N THR A 87 -12.40 9.58 -5.84
CA THR A 87 -11.50 10.09 -4.80
C THR A 87 -11.20 9.03 -3.74
N THR A 88 -11.45 7.76 -4.05
CA THR A 88 -11.29 6.66 -3.10
C THR A 88 -10.59 5.48 -3.75
N ALA A 89 -9.80 4.74 -2.98
CA ALA A 89 -9.06 3.56 -3.45
C ALA A 89 -8.97 2.46 -2.39
N ALA A 90 -8.73 1.24 -2.84
CA ALA A 90 -8.28 0.13 -2.01
C ALA A 90 -6.78 -0.08 -2.25
N LEU A 91 -6.03 -0.40 -1.20
CA LEU A 91 -4.58 -0.59 -1.22
C LEU A 91 -4.21 -1.86 -0.46
N THR A 92 -3.26 -2.62 -1.00
CA THR A 92 -2.61 -3.73 -0.28
C THR A 92 -1.10 -3.56 -0.36
N ILE A 93 -0.41 -3.66 0.78
CA ILE A 93 1.05 -3.50 0.89
C ILE A 93 1.62 -4.70 1.61
N LEU A 94 2.79 -5.17 1.19
CA LEU A 94 3.56 -6.17 1.89
C LEU A 94 4.89 -5.58 2.36
N PHE A 95 5.24 -5.87 3.61
CA PHE A 95 6.55 -5.58 4.20
C PHE A 95 7.22 -6.88 4.63
N HIS A 96 8.55 -6.92 4.57
CA HIS A 96 9.31 -7.94 5.28
C HIS A 96 9.48 -7.52 6.74
N GLY A 97 9.05 -8.36 7.66
CA GLY A 97 9.42 -8.25 9.07
C GLY A 97 10.81 -8.83 9.27
N LEU A 98 11.66 -8.12 10.02
CA LEU A 98 12.97 -8.62 10.43
C LEU A 98 12.94 -8.97 11.92
N ASP A 99 13.72 -9.98 12.32
CA ASP A 99 13.95 -10.31 13.72
C ASP A 99 15.09 -9.48 14.34
N GLU A 100 15.39 -9.73 15.62
CA GLU A 100 16.44 -9.02 16.37
C GLU A 100 17.87 -9.19 15.81
N ASN A 101 18.07 -10.13 14.88
CA ASN A 101 19.35 -10.40 14.21
C ASN A 101 19.34 -9.96 12.74
N ASP A 102 18.40 -9.11 12.34
CA ASP A 102 18.16 -8.68 10.95
C ASP A 102 17.85 -9.84 9.99
N ALA A 103 17.42 -10.99 10.50
CA ALA A 103 17.00 -12.11 9.68
C ALA A 103 15.51 -11.99 9.32
N PHE A 104 15.09 -12.64 8.23
CA PHE A 104 13.68 -12.66 7.82
C PHE A 104 12.80 -13.27 8.91
N GLY A 105 11.95 -12.45 9.51
CA GLY A 105 11.00 -12.79 10.57
C GLY A 105 9.57 -13.00 10.09
N GLY A 106 9.27 -12.75 8.82
CA GLY A 106 7.94 -12.94 8.25
C GLY A 106 7.52 -11.84 7.27
N THR A 107 6.25 -11.86 6.90
CA THR A 107 5.64 -10.85 6.03
C THR A 107 4.46 -10.19 6.72
N THR A 108 4.45 -8.87 6.74
CA THR A 108 3.32 -8.08 7.20
C THR A 108 2.49 -7.64 5.99
N THR A 109 1.20 -7.98 5.98
CA THR A 109 0.25 -7.52 4.97
C THR A 109 -0.58 -6.39 5.54
N VAL A 110 -0.59 -5.24 4.87
CA VAL A 110 -1.46 -4.11 5.18
C VAL A 110 -2.57 -4.06 4.14
N ARG A 111 -3.82 -3.88 4.57
CA ARG A 111 -4.97 -3.59 3.70
C ARG A 111 -5.56 -2.26 4.12
N ALA A 112 -5.70 -1.34 3.18
CA ALA A 112 -6.18 0.01 3.47
C ALA A 112 -7.29 0.45 2.53
N THR A 113 -8.19 1.27 3.05
CA THR A 113 -9.10 2.11 2.26
C THR A 113 -8.59 3.54 2.34
N VAL A 114 -8.44 4.19 1.18
CA VAL A 114 -7.85 5.53 1.05
C VAL A 114 -8.89 6.51 0.52
N GLU A 115 -8.95 7.70 1.09
CA GLU A 115 -9.70 8.85 0.58
C GLU A 115 -8.74 10.01 0.31
N VAL A 116 -8.83 10.62 -0.88
CA VAL A 116 -7.94 11.73 -1.28
C VAL A 116 -8.72 13.02 -1.47
N ASP A 117 -8.22 14.10 -0.88
CA ASP A 117 -8.63 15.48 -1.16
C ASP A 117 -7.57 16.14 -2.05
N ASP A 118 -7.84 16.12 -3.36
CA ASP A 118 -6.91 16.67 -4.35
C ASP A 118 -6.73 18.19 -4.22
N ALA A 119 -7.77 18.91 -3.76
CA ALA A 119 -7.71 20.35 -3.60
C ALA A 119 -6.82 20.77 -2.42
N ALA A 120 -6.86 19.98 -1.34
CA ALA A 120 -5.99 20.16 -0.18
C ALA A 120 -4.60 19.53 -0.38
N GLY A 121 -4.45 18.60 -1.32
CA GLY A 121 -3.23 17.81 -1.48
C GLY A 121 -2.99 16.87 -0.30
N THR A 122 -4.07 16.34 0.27
CA THR A 122 -4.03 15.45 1.44
C THR A 122 -4.78 14.15 1.16
N LEU A 123 -4.48 13.12 1.93
CA LEU A 123 -5.28 11.90 1.98
C LEU A 123 -5.41 11.39 3.41
N THR A 124 -6.41 10.56 3.63
CA THR A 124 -6.60 9.76 4.84
C THR A 124 -6.73 8.29 4.46
N ALA A 125 -6.35 7.40 5.36
CA ALA A 125 -6.56 5.97 5.19
C ALA A 125 -6.95 5.30 6.50
N GLU A 126 -7.85 4.33 6.42
CA GLU A 126 -8.07 3.34 7.47
C GLU A 126 -7.47 2.01 7.01
N TYR A 127 -6.74 1.33 7.88
CA TYR A 127 -6.06 0.10 7.52
C TYR A 127 -6.13 -0.99 8.58
N THR A 128 -5.86 -2.21 8.14
CA THR A 128 -5.66 -3.39 8.98
C THR A 128 -4.35 -4.09 8.61
N ILE A 129 -3.81 -4.85 9.57
CA ILE A 129 -2.55 -5.57 9.45
C ILE A 129 -2.77 -7.07 9.71
N ASP A 130 -2.16 -7.93 8.91
CA ASP A 130 -2.01 -9.36 9.20
C ASP A 130 -0.53 -9.75 9.08
N ASN A 131 0.02 -10.36 10.13
CA ASN A 131 1.40 -10.79 10.17
C ASN A 131 1.49 -12.28 9.90
N LEU A 132 2.22 -12.66 8.87
CA LEU A 132 2.56 -14.03 8.55
C LEU A 132 3.97 -14.33 9.07
N GLY A 133 4.06 -15.17 10.10
CA GLY A 133 5.33 -15.64 10.65
C GLY A 133 6.15 -16.47 9.63
N PRO A 134 7.41 -16.77 9.93
CA PRO A 134 8.29 -17.50 9.02
C PRO A 134 7.88 -18.98 8.89
N ASP A 135 7.07 -19.47 9.83
CA ASP A 135 6.43 -20.78 9.85
C ASP A 135 5.07 -20.80 9.11
N VAL A 136 4.72 -19.71 8.45
CA VAL A 136 3.45 -19.51 7.72
C VAL A 136 2.23 -19.45 8.65
N THR A 137 2.43 -19.18 9.95
CA THR A 137 1.33 -18.93 10.88
C THR A 137 0.90 -17.46 10.79
N ALA A 138 -0.39 -17.22 10.53
CA ALA A 138 -0.96 -15.86 10.48
C ALA A 138 -1.40 -15.38 11.87
N SER A 139 -1.21 -14.09 12.16
CA SER A 139 -1.76 -13.44 13.37
C SER A 139 -3.27 -13.28 13.30
N GLY A 140 -3.83 -13.27 12.08
CA GLY A 140 -5.15 -12.73 11.83
C GLY A 140 -5.10 -11.21 11.71
N GLU A 141 -6.23 -10.63 11.31
CA GLU A 141 -6.33 -9.20 11.00
C GLU A 141 -6.45 -8.35 12.28
N ILE A 142 -5.55 -7.37 12.40
CA ILE A 142 -5.38 -6.43 13.51
C ILE A 142 -5.76 -5.03 13.02
N GLY A 143 -6.55 -4.27 13.78
CA GLY A 143 -6.96 -2.91 13.43
C GLY A 143 -8.31 -2.51 14.04
N PRO A 144 -8.89 -1.37 13.61
CA PRO A 144 -8.37 -0.48 12.58
C PRO A 144 -7.22 0.40 13.09
N GLY A 145 -6.29 0.74 12.20
CA GLY A 145 -5.36 1.87 12.32
C GLY A 145 -5.75 2.99 11.36
N THR A 146 -5.20 4.19 11.56
CA THR A 146 -5.44 5.36 10.71
C THR A 146 -4.14 5.99 10.26
N ALA A 147 -4.10 6.48 9.02
CA ALA A 147 -2.98 7.22 8.47
C ALA A 147 -3.47 8.51 7.80
N THR A 148 -2.59 9.52 7.77
CA THR A 148 -2.79 10.75 7.00
C THR A 148 -1.58 10.98 6.10
N ALA A 149 -1.75 11.69 5.00
CA ALA A 149 -0.60 12.06 4.18
C ALA A 149 -0.75 13.41 3.51
N GLU A 150 0.39 14.00 3.19
CA GLU A 150 0.52 15.22 2.41
C GLU A 150 1.28 14.95 1.12
N ARG A 151 0.85 15.60 0.03
CA ARG A 151 1.46 15.40 -1.29
C ARG A 151 2.84 16.06 -1.35
N ILE A 152 3.82 15.32 -1.85
CA ILE A 152 5.16 15.87 -2.15
C ILE A 152 5.05 16.72 -3.42
N ALA A 153 5.28 18.02 -3.27
CA ALA A 153 5.32 18.96 -4.38
C ALA A 153 6.76 19.21 -4.85
N VAL A 154 6.91 19.58 -6.12
CA VAL A 154 8.18 20.13 -6.61
C VAL A 154 8.38 21.51 -6.00
N GLU A 155 9.45 21.67 -5.24
CA GLU A 155 9.80 22.95 -4.64
C GLU A 155 10.71 23.79 -5.55
N PRO A 156 10.59 25.12 -5.55
CA PRO A 156 11.55 25.99 -6.23
C PRO A 156 12.91 25.93 -5.56
N MET A 157 13.97 26.03 -6.35
CA MET A 157 15.34 26.08 -5.82
C MET A 157 15.54 27.31 -4.91
N GLY A 158 16.03 27.06 -3.70
CA GLY A 158 16.50 28.11 -2.78
C GLY A 158 17.85 28.71 -3.20
N THR A 159 18.29 29.75 -2.50
CA THR A 159 19.67 30.27 -2.63
C THR A 159 20.59 29.46 -1.72
N PRO A 160 21.61 28.75 -2.25
CA PRO A 160 22.53 27.98 -1.42
C PRO A 160 23.30 28.88 -0.45
N VAL A 161 23.30 28.53 0.84
CA VAL A 161 24.06 29.26 1.88
C VAL A 161 25.53 28.84 1.93
N MET A 162 25.86 27.69 1.35
CA MET A 162 27.22 27.16 1.20
C MET A 162 27.27 26.13 0.06
N SER A 163 28.46 25.75 -0.36
CA SER A 163 28.64 24.67 -1.34
C SER A 163 28.48 23.29 -0.71
N ILE A 164 28.16 22.30 -1.54
CA ILE A 164 28.06 20.88 -1.14
C ILE A 164 29.40 20.38 -0.57
N ALA A 165 30.52 20.76 -1.17
CA ALA A 165 31.85 20.36 -0.70
C ALA A 165 32.13 20.88 0.72
N GLU A 166 31.77 22.13 1.00
CA GLU A 166 31.91 22.71 2.35
C GLU A 166 30.99 22.00 3.36
N ALA A 167 29.78 21.58 2.96
CA ALA A 167 28.85 20.89 3.84
C ALA A 167 29.35 19.51 4.26
N PHE A 168 29.85 18.71 3.30
CA PHE A 168 30.37 17.37 3.59
C PHE A 168 31.76 17.38 4.24
N ALA A 169 32.61 18.38 3.94
CA ALA A 169 33.90 18.52 4.63
C ALA A 169 33.75 18.76 6.15
N GLY A 170 32.64 19.37 6.59
CA GLY A 170 32.32 19.54 8.01
C GLY A 170 31.87 18.25 8.71
N ALA A 171 31.29 17.30 7.97
CA ALA A 171 30.83 16.02 8.51
C ALA A 171 31.96 15.00 8.70
N GLU A 172 33.05 15.11 7.95
CA GLU A 172 34.23 14.22 8.04
C GLU A 172 35.29 14.71 9.07
N GLY A 173 34.98 15.77 9.83
CA GLY A 173 35.92 16.45 10.74
C GLY A 173 36.10 15.78 12.11
N THR A 174 37.12 14.92 12.21
CA THR A 174 37.86 14.43 13.40
C THR A 174 37.31 13.16 14.10
N PRO A 175 37.97 11.98 13.95
CA PRO A 175 37.82 10.91 14.93
C PRO A 175 38.41 11.40 16.26
N ALA A 176 37.65 11.29 17.35
CA ALA A 176 38.17 11.55 18.69
C ALA A 176 39.36 10.60 18.99
N PRO A 177 40.43 11.08 19.65
CA PRO A 177 41.58 10.25 20.03
C PRO A 177 41.26 9.20 21.09
#